data_AF-A0A453CCN2-F1
#
_entry.id   AF-A0A453CCN2-F1
#
_cell.length_a   1.000
_cell.length_b   1.000
_cell.length_c   1.000
_cell.angle_alpha   90.00
_cell.angle_beta   90.00
_cell.angle_gamma   90.00
#
_symmetry.space_group_name_H-M   'P 1'
#
loop_
_entity.id
_entity.type
_entity.pdbx_description
1 polymer ?
#
loop_
_entity_poly.entity_id
_entity_poly.type
_entity_poly.pdbx_seq_one_letter_code
_entity_poly.pdbx_strand_id
1 'polypeptide(L)'
;ILIISREIDKEEFKKVMALMRSYNRQGAAHRHGLRTGFKVGQSVENGGVVEYFFGNDGNEPLHFDKFTSFLKELHEEIIRLEFSHYDVKSTNTIPAKDFALSMVASADMNHISKLLDRADTLENDPYLKHLRITFEV
;
A
#
# COMPACT_ATOMS: atom_id res chain seq x y z
N ILE A 1 27.22 -4.97 1.14
CA ILE A 1 26.72 -3.68 0.61
C ILE A 1 26.07 -2.97 1.79
N LEU A 2 26.39 -1.70 1.97
CA LEU A 2 26.35 -0.93 3.22
C LEU A 2 25.04 -1.07 4.01
N ILE A 3 25.07 -1.87 5.08
CA ILE A 3 24.16 -1.76 6.25
C ILE A 3 25.05 -1.53 7.48
N ILE A 4 26.08 -0.68 7.34
CA ILE A 4 27.00 -0.33 8.45
C ILE A 4 26.85 1.15 8.79
N SER A 5 26.47 2.00 7.83
CA SER A 5 25.87 3.31 8.12
C SER A 5 24.37 3.13 8.21
N ARG A 6 23.70 3.66 9.23
CA ARG A 6 22.22 3.67 9.35
C ARG A 6 21.55 4.66 8.38
N GLU A 7 22.24 4.98 7.29
CA GLU A 7 21.92 6.00 6.31
C GLU A 7 22.23 5.47 4.91
N ILE A 8 21.38 5.82 3.96
CA ILE A 8 21.51 5.49 2.55
C ILE A 8 21.51 6.78 1.73
N ASP A 9 22.39 6.89 0.73
CA ASP A 9 22.37 8.03 -0.18
C ASP A 9 21.36 7.84 -1.33
N LYS A 10 21.14 8.90 -2.12
CA LYS A 10 20.16 8.92 -3.22
C LYS A 10 20.43 7.84 -4.27
N GLU A 11 21.70 7.58 -4.60
CA GLU A 11 22.06 6.63 -5.65
C GLU A 11 21.97 5.18 -5.17
N GLU A 12 22.32 4.93 -3.91
CA GLU A 12 22.08 3.65 -3.24
C GLU A 12 20.59 3.35 -3.13
N PHE A 13 19.78 4.33 -2.73
CA PHE A 13 18.32 4.19 -2.67
C PHE A 13 17.72 3.82 -4.03
N LYS A 14 18.15 4.49 -5.11
CA LYS A 14 17.73 4.14 -6.48
C LYS A 14 18.08 2.70 -6.84
N LYS A 15 19.27 2.21 -6.47
CA LYS A 15 19.68 0.81 -6.70
C LYS A 15 18.77 -0.15 -5.94
N VAL A 16 18.47 0.14 -4.67
CA VAL A 16 17.53 -0.66 -3.85
C VAL A 16 16.14 -0.69 -4.48
N MET A 17 15.61 0.46 -4.91
CA MET A 17 14.30 0.54 -5.56
C MET A 17 14.25 -0.23 -6.89
N ALA A 18 15.30 -0.13 -7.71
CA ALA A 18 15.42 -0.89 -8.95
C ALA A 18 15.47 -2.41 -8.68
N LEU A 19 16.19 -2.82 -7.64
CA LEU A 19 16.28 -4.21 -7.20
C LEU A 19 14.92 -4.74 -6.73
N MET A 20 14.24 -4.00 -5.83
CA MET A 20 12.91 -4.35 -5.32
C MET A 20 11.88 -4.49 -6.45
N ARG A 21 11.92 -3.60 -7.46
CA ARG A 21 11.05 -3.72 -8.65
C ARG A 21 11.33 -4.99 -9.46
N SER A 22 12.59 -5.43 -9.54
CA SER A 22 12.96 -6.62 -10.33
C SER A 22 12.46 -7.95 -9.74
N TYR A 23 12.26 -8.03 -8.42
CA TYR A 23 11.76 -9.22 -7.74
C TYR A 23 10.22 -9.30 -7.69
N ASN A 24 9.52 -8.21 -7.97
CA ASN A 24 8.07 -8.17 -7.91
C ASN A 24 7.48 -8.38 -9.31
N ARG A 25 6.61 -9.38 -9.53
CA ARG A 25 6.13 -9.77 -10.89
C ARG A 25 5.54 -8.60 -11.69
N GLN A 26 4.83 -7.69 -11.01
CA GLN A 26 4.27 -6.46 -11.58
C GLN A 26 5.32 -5.36 -11.77
N GLY A 27 6.34 -5.29 -10.89
CA GLY A 27 7.46 -4.35 -11.00
C GLY A 27 8.46 -4.71 -12.10
N ALA A 28 8.68 -6.01 -12.33
CA ALA A 28 9.56 -6.52 -13.38
C ALA A 28 9.00 -6.21 -14.78
N ALA A 29 7.67 -6.29 -14.95
CA ALA A 29 6.97 -5.90 -16.17
C ALA A 29 7.08 -4.39 -16.49
N HIS A 30 7.30 -3.55 -15.48
CA HIS A 30 7.42 -2.09 -15.61
C HIS A 30 8.81 -1.56 -15.22
N ARG A 31 9.84 -2.40 -15.31
CA ARG A 31 11.21 -2.07 -14.88
C ARG A 31 11.78 -0.83 -15.56
N HIS A 32 11.31 -0.52 -16.77
CA HIS A 32 11.68 0.67 -17.56
C HIS A 32 10.84 1.93 -17.23
N GLY A 33 9.98 1.91 -16.20
CA GLY A 33 9.08 3.02 -15.86
C GLY A 33 7.87 3.17 -16.78
N LEU A 34 7.78 2.37 -17.85
CA LEU A 34 6.65 2.34 -18.78
C LEU A 34 5.50 1.51 -18.21
N ARG A 35 4.52 2.17 -17.59
CA ARG A 35 3.19 1.56 -17.37
C ARG A 35 2.42 1.52 -18.68
N THR A 36 2.21 0.33 -19.24
CA THR A 36 1.26 0.15 -20.34
C THR A 36 -0.12 0.65 -19.89
N GLY A 37 -0.62 1.72 -20.52
CA GLY A 37 -1.92 2.34 -20.20
C GLY A 37 -1.84 3.73 -19.55
N PHE A 38 -0.69 4.14 -19.02
CA PHE A 38 -0.48 5.50 -18.51
C PHE A 38 0.91 5.97 -19.00
N LYS A 39 0.95 6.78 -20.06
CA LYS A 39 2.21 7.36 -20.56
C LYS A 39 2.74 8.41 -19.57
N VAL A 40 3.31 7.97 -18.45
CA VAL A 40 4.23 8.80 -17.68
C VAL A 40 5.56 8.76 -18.45
N GLY A 41 5.67 9.62 -19.47
CA GLY A 41 6.83 9.71 -20.35
C GLY A 41 8.07 10.35 -19.71
N GLN A 42 8.11 10.46 -18.39
CA GLN A 42 9.25 11.01 -17.66
C GLN A 42 9.83 9.97 -16.72
N SER A 43 11.15 9.97 -16.63
CA SER A 43 11.89 9.22 -15.63
C SER A 43 11.26 9.47 -14.25
N VAL A 44 10.93 8.41 -13.52
CA VAL A 44 10.40 8.47 -12.15
C VAL A 44 11.41 9.10 -11.16
N GLU A 45 12.59 9.47 -11.66
CA GLU A 45 13.69 10.12 -10.95
C GLU A 45 13.31 11.48 -10.33
N ASN A 46 12.24 12.12 -10.82
CA ASN A 46 11.70 13.37 -10.28
C ASN A 46 10.32 13.19 -9.61
N GLY A 47 10.04 12.01 -9.04
CA GLY A 47 8.87 11.84 -8.16
C GLY A 47 9.10 12.53 -6.82
N GLY A 48 8.08 13.17 -6.25
CA GLY A 48 8.18 13.90 -4.97
C GLY A 48 8.69 13.09 -3.77
N VAL A 49 8.69 11.75 -3.84
CA VAL A 49 9.27 10.87 -2.81
C VAL A 49 10.80 10.99 -2.73
N VAL A 50 11.48 11.17 -3.87
CA VAL A 50 12.94 11.36 -3.89
C VAL A 50 13.30 12.70 -3.27
N GLU A 51 12.57 13.76 -3.63
CA GLU A 51 12.72 15.09 -3.03
C GLU A 51 12.39 15.07 -1.53
N TYR A 52 11.33 14.37 -1.10
CA TYR A 52 10.97 14.21 0.31
C TYR A 52 12.08 13.55 1.14
N PHE A 53 12.78 12.55 0.59
CA PHE A 53 13.83 11.84 1.31
C PHE A 53 15.16 12.58 1.32
N PHE A 54 15.57 13.16 0.19
CA PHE A 54 16.92 13.66 -0.05
C PHE A 54 17.02 15.20 -0.15
N GLY A 55 15.89 15.91 0.03
CA GLY A 55 15.79 17.36 -0.14
C GLY A 55 15.79 17.79 -1.61
N ASN A 56 15.56 19.08 -1.85
CA ASN A 56 15.49 19.66 -3.20
C ASN A 56 16.79 19.48 -3.98
N ASP A 57 17.93 19.55 -3.29
CA ASP A 57 19.26 19.36 -3.88
C ASP A 57 19.68 17.89 -3.96
N GLY A 58 18.93 16.97 -3.32
CA GLY A 58 19.18 15.53 -3.36
C GLY A 58 20.38 15.04 -2.56
N ASN A 59 20.93 15.87 -1.67
CA ASN A 59 22.15 15.61 -0.92
C ASN A 59 21.92 15.22 0.55
N GLU A 60 20.68 15.30 1.07
CA GLU A 60 20.40 14.87 2.43
C GLU A 60 20.47 13.34 2.54
N PRO A 61 21.18 12.75 3.50
CA PRO A 61 21.18 11.31 3.69
C PRO A 61 19.80 10.83 4.19
N LEU A 62 19.35 9.67 3.68
CA LEU A 62 18.12 9.04 4.18
C LEU A 62 18.45 8.15 5.37
N HIS A 63 18.12 8.62 6.57
CA HIS A 63 18.22 7.82 7.79
C HIS A 63 17.21 6.67 7.80
N PHE A 64 17.63 5.52 8.33
CA PHE A 64 16.78 4.32 8.45
C PHE A 64 15.46 4.61 9.18
N ASP A 65 15.49 5.37 10.28
CA ASP A 65 14.30 5.69 11.07
C ASP A 65 13.28 6.53 10.28
N LYS A 66 13.74 7.47 9.44
CA LYS A 66 12.89 8.26 8.52
C LYS A 66 12.24 7.34 7.48
N PHE A 67 13.00 6.42 6.91
CA PHE A 67 12.49 5.47 5.92
C PHE A 67 11.46 4.50 6.51
N THR A 68 11.74 3.92 7.68
CA THR A 68 10.79 3.01 8.36
C THR A 68 9.53 3.74 8.79
N SER A 69 9.64 4.96 9.31
CA SER A 69 8.47 5.77 9.68
C SER A 69 7.61 6.09 8.46
N PHE A 70 8.22 6.49 7.34
CA PHE A 70 7.50 6.71 6.08
C PHE A 70 6.73 5.46 5.62
N LEU A 71 7.35 4.27 5.65
CA LEU A 71 6.66 3.04 5.24
C LEU A 71 5.49 2.70 6.17
N LYS A 72 5.66 2.93 7.48
CA LYS A 72 4.61 2.71 8.48
C LYS A 72 3.44 3.68 8.26
N GLU A 73 3.72 4.98 8.14
CA GLU A 73 2.72 6.01 7.89
C GLU A 73 1.99 5.77 6.57
N LEU A 74 2.72 5.45 5.49
CA LEU A 74 2.12 5.11 4.21
C LEU A 74 1.19 3.89 4.32
N HIS A 75 1.60 2.86 5.07
CA HIS A 75 0.76 1.69 5.28
C HIS A 75 -0.52 2.02 6.06
N GLU A 76 -0.40 2.78 7.14
CA GLU A 76 -1.55 3.25 7.94
C GLU A 76 -2.52 4.08 7.09
N GLU A 77 -2.02 5.00 6.27
CA GLU A 77 -2.85 5.84 5.40
C GLU A 77 -3.53 5.04 4.29
N ILE A 78 -2.89 4.01 3.72
CA ILE A 78 -3.52 3.12 2.74
C ILE A 78 -4.65 2.31 3.39
N ILE A 79 -4.47 1.78 4.60
CA ILE A 79 -5.52 1.05 5.33
C ILE A 79 -6.68 2.00 5.65
N ARG A 80 -6.40 3.23 6.11
CA ARG A 80 -7.43 4.26 6.34
C ARG A 80 -8.21 4.60 5.07
N LEU A 81 -7.52 4.74 3.95
CA LEU A 81 -8.13 5.01 2.65
C LEU A 81 -9.03 3.85 2.21
N GLU A 82 -8.58 2.61 2.38
CA GLU A 82 -9.39 1.41 2.09
C GLU A 82 -10.64 1.35 2.97
N PHE A 83 -10.52 1.60 4.28
CA PHE A 83 -11.68 1.65 5.15
C PHE A 83 -12.67 2.75 4.73
N SER A 84 -12.15 3.94 4.40
CA SER A 84 -12.95 5.07 3.92
C SER A 84 -13.66 4.78 2.60
N HIS A 85 -13.08 3.91 1.75
CA HIS A 85 -13.72 3.43 0.53
C HIS A 85 -14.99 2.62 0.81
N TYR A 86 -15.01 1.86 1.91
CA TYR A 86 -16.18 1.10 2.37
C TYR A 86 -17.16 1.96 3.19
N ASP A 87 -16.69 2.94 3.97
CA ASP A 87 -17.56 3.90 4.69
C ASP A 87 -18.07 5.03 3.76
N VAL A 88 -18.87 4.63 2.76
CA VAL A 88 -19.43 5.54 1.73
C VAL A 88 -20.23 6.70 2.33
N LYS A 89 -20.75 6.55 3.55
CA LYS A 89 -21.58 7.54 4.24
C LYS A 89 -20.81 8.40 5.23
N SER A 90 -19.49 8.19 5.38
CA SER A 90 -18.65 8.90 6.36
C SER A 90 -19.20 8.83 7.78
N THR A 91 -19.70 7.65 8.17
CA THR A 91 -20.27 7.38 9.50
C THR A 91 -19.24 6.89 10.52
N ASN A 92 -17.97 6.78 10.10
CA ASN A 92 -16.87 6.14 10.82
C ASN A 92 -17.11 4.65 11.12
N THR A 93 -18.05 4.02 10.42
CA THR A 93 -18.36 2.60 10.59
C THR A 93 -18.66 1.92 9.27
N ILE A 94 -18.32 0.64 9.16
CA ILE A 94 -18.68 -0.21 8.02
C ILE A 94 -19.48 -1.45 8.47
N PRO A 95 -20.39 -1.97 7.63
CA PRO A 95 -21.05 -3.25 7.87
C PRO A 95 -20.06 -4.42 7.98
N ALA A 96 -20.44 -5.47 8.71
CA ALA A 96 -19.64 -6.69 8.82
C ALA A 96 -19.33 -7.36 7.47
N LYS A 97 -20.27 -7.31 6.51
CA LYS A 97 -20.04 -7.80 5.15
C LYS A 97 -18.93 -7.02 4.44
N ASP A 98 -18.97 -5.70 4.49
CA ASP A 98 -18.00 -4.85 3.82
C ASP A 98 -16.61 -5.02 4.42
N PHE A 99 -16.52 -5.16 5.74
CA PHE A 99 -15.28 -5.56 6.40
C PHE A 99 -14.78 -6.94 5.91
N ALA A 100 -15.65 -7.94 5.81
CA ALA A 100 -15.26 -9.25 5.28
C ALA A 100 -14.78 -9.15 3.83
N LEU A 101 -15.45 -8.36 2.98
CA LEU A 101 -15.04 -8.13 1.60
C LEU A 101 -13.65 -7.47 1.51
N SER A 102 -13.32 -6.54 2.41
CA SER A 102 -11.96 -5.96 2.48
C SER A 102 -10.90 -7.04 2.77
N MET A 103 -11.20 -8.01 3.65
CA MET A 103 -10.31 -9.15 3.90
C MET A 103 -10.20 -10.07 2.69
N VAL A 104 -11.31 -10.32 1.97
CA VAL A 104 -11.29 -11.16 0.76
C VAL A 104 -10.45 -10.52 -0.34
N ALA A 105 -10.46 -9.19 -0.48
CA ALA A 105 -9.65 -8.47 -1.47
C ALA A 105 -8.14 -8.72 -1.30
N SER A 106 -7.70 -9.04 -0.08
CA SER A 106 -6.30 -9.36 0.25
C SER A 106 -5.99 -10.86 0.27
N ALA A 107 -6.97 -11.73 -0.01
CA ALA A 107 -6.81 -13.18 0.08
C ALA A 107 -6.19 -13.80 -1.18
N ASP A 108 -5.72 -15.04 -1.05
CA ASP A 108 -5.24 -15.84 -2.19
C ASP A 108 -6.38 -16.07 -3.21
N MET A 109 -6.10 -15.79 -4.49
CA MET A 109 -7.04 -15.96 -5.59
C MET A 109 -7.64 -17.36 -5.70
N ASN A 110 -6.89 -18.39 -5.30
CA ASN A 110 -7.35 -19.78 -5.30
C ASN A 110 -8.53 -20.02 -4.32
N HIS A 111 -8.77 -19.09 -3.40
CA HIS A 111 -9.82 -19.19 -2.39
C HIS A 111 -10.87 -18.09 -2.48
N ILE A 112 -10.75 -17.14 -3.42
CA ILE A 112 -11.65 -15.98 -3.51
C ILE A 112 -13.11 -16.39 -3.61
N SER A 113 -13.47 -17.33 -4.50
CA SER A 113 -14.89 -17.73 -4.67
C SER A 113 -15.50 -18.21 -3.36
N LYS A 114 -14.82 -19.12 -2.65
CA LYS A 114 -15.28 -19.66 -1.37
C LYS A 114 -15.39 -18.57 -0.30
N LEU A 115 -14.49 -17.59 -0.29
CA LEU A 115 -14.49 -16.51 0.68
C LEU A 115 -15.58 -15.47 0.40
N LEU A 116 -15.86 -15.18 -0.88
CA LEU A 116 -16.99 -14.35 -1.30
C LEU A 116 -18.32 -14.99 -0.88
N ASP A 117 -18.49 -16.29 -1.16
CA ASP A 117 -19.69 -17.03 -0.75
C ASP A 117 -19.92 -16.91 0.78
N ARG A 118 -18.84 -16.99 1.57
CA ARG A 118 -18.90 -16.82 3.03
C ARG A 118 -19.20 -15.38 3.46
N ALA A 119 -18.69 -14.38 2.75
CA ALA A 119 -18.99 -12.98 3.05
C ALA A 119 -20.48 -12.68 2.79
N ASP A 120 -21.06 -13.26 1.75
CA ASP A 120 -22.49 -13.11 1.43
C ASP A 120 -23.41 -13.74 2.49
N THR A 121 -22.97 -14.78 3.20
CA THR A 121 -23.81 -15.35 4.28
C THR A 121 -23.94 -14.42 5.49
N LEU A 122 -23.06 -13.43 5.65
CA LEU A 122 -23.04 -12.54 6.83
C LEU A 122 -24.28 -11.65 6.94
N GLU A 123 -24.92 -11.31 5.82
CA GLU A 123 -26.17 -10.53 5.84
C GLU A 123 -27.36 -11.32 6.41
N ASN A 124 -27.27 -12.65 6.41
CA ASN A 124 -28.31 -13.54 6.92
C ASN A 124 -28.08 -13.93 8.39
N ASP A 125 -26.89 -13.67 8.93
CA ASP A 125 -26.58 -13.96 10.32
C ASP A 125 -27.24 -12.91 11.24
N PRO A 126 -28.10 -13.32 12.20
CA PRO A 126 -28.84 -12.39 13.05
C PRO A 126 -27.94 -11.54 13.97
N TYR A 127 -26.73 -12.01 14.28
CA TYR A 127 -25.78 -11.29 15.12
C TYR A 127 -24.89 -10.35 14.29
N LEU A 128 -24.56 -10.71 13.05
CA LEU A 128 -23.60 -9.95 12.23
C LEU A 128 -24.25 -8.96 11.28
N LYS A 129 -25.51 -9.17 10.88
CA LYS A 129 -26.24 -8.29 9.94
C LYS A 129 -26.26 -6.82 10.38
N HIS A 130 -26.45 -6.59 11.68
CA HIS A 130 -26.55 -5.25 12.25
C HIS A 130 -25.23 -4.74 12.85
N LEU A 131 -24.19 -5.58 12.89
CA LEU A 131 -22.90 -5.19 13.41
C LEU A 131 -22.31 -4.05 12.57
N ARG A 132 -21.71 -3.09 13.26
CA ARG A 132 -21.01 -1.93 12.71
C ARG A 132 -19.59 -1.97 13.25
N ILE A 133 -18.61 -1.92 12.35
CA ILE A 133 -17.19 -2.02 12.68
C ILE A 133 -16.58 -0.64 12.52
N THR A 134 -15.90 -0.15 13.55
CA THR A 134 -15.14 1.10 13.52
C THR A 134 -13.72 0.84 13.02
N PHE A 135 -13.06 1.90 12.54
CA PHE A 135 -11.63 1.83 12.21
C PHE A 135 -10.73 1.71 13.46
N GLU A 136 -11.14 2.38 14.54
CA GLU A 136 -10.42 2.37 15.82
C GLU A 136 -10.74 1.08 16.60
N VAL A 137 -9.70 0.48 17.21
CA VAL A 137 -9.75 -0.72 18.07
C VAL A 137 -9.74 -0.32 19.54
#